data_AF-A0A059DF71-F1
#
_entry.id   AF-A0A059DF71-F1
#
_cell.length_a   1.000
_cell.length_b   1.000
_cell.length_c   1.000
_cell.angle_alpha   90.00
_cell.angle_beta   90.00
_cell.angle_gamma   90.00
#
_symmetry.space_group_name_H-M   'P 1'
#
loop_
_entity.id
_entity.type
_entity.pdbx_description
1 polymer ?
#
loop_
_entity_poly.entity_id
_entity_poly.type
_entity_poly.pdbx_seq_one_letter_code
_entity_poly.pdbx_strand_id
1 'polypeptide(L)'
;MCLVKENPYYGNKQFKQRQKTPQKNHSVTSYPPLSLDLPKPLFSPAKQPILSPLTVSSRSPSGRKSLSRQGISMPKVKTNRVKYPEGWELIEPTLRELQAKMREAENDPHDGKRKCEALWPIFKIAHQKSRYIYDLYYRRKEISKELYEFCLDQGYADKNLIAKWKKPGYERLCCLRCIQPRDHNFATTCVCRVPKHLREEKVIECVHCGCRGCASGD
;
A
#
# COMPACT_ATOMS: atom_id res chain seq x y z
N MET A 1 -39.21 -39.26 43.08
CA MET A 1 -38.03 -40.13 42.87
C MET A 1 -37.15 -39.48 41.80
N CYS A 2 -36.03 -38.89 42.22
CA CYS A 2 -34.74 -38.96 41.54
C CYS A 2 -33.69 -38.43 42.52
N LEU A 3 -32.67 -39.27 42.72
CA LEU A 3 -31.77 -39.32 43.86
C LEU A 3 -30.70 -38.23 43.83
N VAL A 4 -30.51 -37.61 45.00
CA VAL A 4 -29.24 -37.01 45.42
C VAL A 4 -28.22 -38.13 45.61
N LYS A 5 -27.03 -38.02 45.01
CA LYS A 5 -25.83 -38.73 45.46
C LYS A 5 -24.64 -37.80 45.44
N GLU A 6 -24.22 -37.42 46.64
CA GLU A 6 -22.91 -36.85 46.91
C GLU A 6 -21.85 -37.96 47.06
N ASN A 7 -20.60 -37.57 46.75
CA ASN A 7 -19.32 -38.01 47.35
C ASN A 7 -18.80 -39.43 47.09
N PRO A 8 -17.54 -39.75 47.47
CA PRO A 8 -16.29 -38.95 47.53
C PRO A 8 -15.08 -39.77 46.97
N TYR A 9 -13.89 -39.18 46.76
CA TYR A 9 -12.59 -39.76 47.20
C TYR A 9 -11.42 -38.79 46.91
N TYR A 10 -10.92 -38.22 48.01
CA TYR A 10 -9.55 -37.79 48.36
C TYR A 10 -8.42 -37.89 47.29
N GLY A 11 -7.44 -36.98 47.24
CA GLY A 11 -7.08 -36.02 48.28
C GLY A 11 -5.85 -35.15 47.99
N ASN A 12 -5.66 -34.24 48.94
CA ASN A 12 -4.67 -33.17 49.06
C ASN A 12 -3.21 -33.55 48.79
N LYS A 13 -2.49 -32.64 48.11
CA LYS A 13 -1.19 -32.14 48.60
C LYS A 13 -1.11 -30.63 48.43
N GLN A 14 -1.31 -29.92 49.54
CA GLN A 14 -0.73 -28.61 49.75
C GLN A 14 0.79 -28.78 49.82
N PHE A 15 1.57 -27.94 49.13
CA PHE A 15 2.79 -27.40 49.71
C PHE A 15 3.02 -25.97 49.23
N LYS A 16 3.13 -25.10 50.23
CA LYS A 16 3.41 -23.67 50.15
C LYS A 16 4.79 -23.44 49.53
N GLN A 17 4.93 -22.35 48.76
CA GLN A 17 5.65 -21.13 49.18
C GLN A 17 5.86 -20.21 47.97
N ARG A 18 5.05 -19.14 47.91
CA ARG A 18 5.41 -17.90 47.20
C ARG A 18 6.48 -17.20 48.03
N GLN A 19 7.69 -17.09 47.51
CA GLN A 19 8.66 -16.10 47.97
C GLN A 19 8.79 -15.00 46.91
N LYS A 20 8.61 -13.76 47.35
CA LYS A 20 8.81 -12.53 46.60
C LYS A 20 10.28 -12.10 46.72
N THR A 21 10.81 -11.58 45.60
CA THR A 21 11.88 -10.53 45.48
C THR A 21 13.30 -10.91 45.94
N PRO A 22 14.40 -10.38 45.34
CA PRO A 22 14.56 -8.97 44.97
C PRO A 22 15.23 -8.64 43.62
N GLN A 23 14.96 -7.41 43.18
CA GLN A 23 15.76 -6.65 42.23
C GLN A 23 17.24 -6.65 42.64
N LYS A 24 18.14 -6.92 41.69
CA LYS A 24 19.53 -6.50 41.78
C LYS A 24 19.87 -5.66 40.57
N ASN A 25 20.19 -4.40 40.89
CA ASN A 25 20.86 -3.43 40.05
C ASN A 25 22.31 -3.87 39.75
N HIS A 26 22.97 -3.07 38.90
CA HIS A 26 24.35 -3.13 38.40
C HIS A 26 24.47 -3.94 37.10
N SER A 27 24.88 -3.36 35.97
CA SER A 27 25.97 -2.41 35.81
C SER A 27 25.74 -1.50 34.61
N VAL A 28 25.94 -0.21 34.85
CA VAL A 28 26.02 0.85 33.83
C VAL A 28 27.39 0.72 33.18
N THR A 29 27.45 0.20 31.96
CA THR A 29 28.60 0.40 31.09
C THR A 29 28.48 1.78 30.46
N SER A 30 29.21 2.71 31.07
CA SER A 30 29.52 4.04 30.56
C SER A 30 30.24 3.92 29.21
N TYR A 31 29.54 4.23 28.11
CA TYR A 31 30.22 4.61 26.88
C TYR A 31 30.63 6.09 26.98
N PRO A 32 31.89 6.45 26.70
CA PRO A 32 32.30 7.85 26.67
C PRO A 32 31.58 8.58 25.52
N PRO A 33 31.14 9.84 25.72
CA PRO A 33 30.55 10.63 24.64
C PRO A 33 31.65 11.00 23.64
N LEU A 34 31.56 10.45 22.43
CA LEU A 34 32.31 10.93 21.26
C LEU A 34 31.75 12.31 20.86
N SER A 35 32.34 13.34 21.44
CA SER A 35 32.28 14.73 20.96
C SER A 35 32.96 14.81 19.59
N LEU A 36 32.17 14.64 18.53
CA LEU A 36 32.54 15.12 17.21
C LEU A 36 31.92 16.50 17.03
N ASP A 37 32.72 17.50 17.36
CA ASP A 37 32.56 18.88 16.94
C ASP A 37 32.52 18.92 15.40
N LEU A 38 31.32 18.96 14.83
CA LEU A 38 31.14 19.33 13.44
C LEU A 38 31.34 20.85 13.33
N PRO A 39 32.34 21.35 12.58
CA PRO A 39 32.48 22.78 12.38
C PRO A 39 31.26 23.31 11.62
N LYS A 40 30.51 24.20 12.27
CA LYS A 40 29.43 24.96 11.66
C LYS A 40 29.99 25.72 10.44
N PRO A 41 29.40 25.63 9.25
CA PRO A 41 29.80 26.48 8.15
C PRO A 41 29.52 27.94 8.51
N LEU A 42 30.58 28.76 8.57
CA LEU A 42 30.49 30.22 8.59
C LEU A 42 29.85 30.67 7.27
N PHE A 43 28.53 30.80 7.23
CA PHE A 43 27.84 31.57 6.19
C PHE A 43 27.87 33.04 6.59
N SER A 44 28.84 33.77 6.03
CA SER A 44 28.78 35.24 5.98
C SER A 44 27.67 35.67 5.01
N PRO A 45 26.87 36.69 5.34
CA PRO A 45 25.89 37.24 4.42
C PRO A 45 26.62 38.08 3.37
N ALA A 46 26.82 37.51 2.18
CA ALA A 46 27.21 38.30 1.01
C ALA A 46 26.04 39.23 0.64
N LYS A 47 26.27 40.54 0.79
CA LYS A 47 25.45 41.62 0.26
C LYS A 47 25.06 41.31 -1.19
N GLN A 48 23.76 41.20 -1.44
CA GLN A 48 23.23 41.26 -2.80
C GLN A 48 23.31 42.72 -3.29
N PRO A 49 23.83 42.98 -4.51
CA PRO A 49 23.68 44.29 -5.12
C PRO A 49 22.23 44.51 -5.51
N ILE A 50 21.68 45.60 -4.98
CA ILE A 50 20.46 46.28 -5.41
C ILE A 50 20.50 46.50 -6.93
N LEU A 51 19.71 45.73 -7.68
CA LEU A 51 19.31 46.07 -9.04
C LEU A 51 18.04 46.94 -8.99
N SER A 52 18.13 48.09 -9.65
CA SER A 52 17.06 49.05 -9.90
C SER A 52 15.91 48.47 -10.74
N PRO A 53 14.68 48.99 -10.59
CA PRO A 53 13.50 48.46 -11.27
C PRO A 53 13.47 48.88 -12.74
N LEU A 54 13.66 47.93 -13.65
CA LEU A 54 13.34 48.12 -15.07
C LEU A 54 11.88 47.68 -15.32
N THR A 55 11.04 48.69 -15.51
CA THR A 55 9.89 48.74 -16.42
C THR A 55 9.12 47.43 -16.65
N VAL A 56 7.95 47.33 -16.01
CA VAL A 56 6.89 46.36 -16.33
C VAL A 56 6.40 46.63 -17.76
N SER A 57 6.83 45.78 -18.70
CA SER A 57 6.14 45.62 -19.98
C SER A 57 5.17 44.45 -19.84
N SER A 58 3.89 44.78 -19.80
CA SER A 58 2.76 43.86 -19.85
C SER A 58 2.85 42.93 -21.06
N ARG A 59 3.20 41.66 -20.82
CA ARG A 59 2.90 40.54 -21.72
C ARG A 59 2.17 39.46 -20.95
N SER A 60 0.89 39.34 -21.26
CA SER A 60 0.00 38.27 -20.82
C SER A 60 0.59 36.89 -21.12
N PRO A 61 0.68 35.97 -20.16
CA PRO A 61 0.79 34.55 -20.44
C PRO A 61 -0.62 33.98 -20.60
N SER A 62 -1.18 34.15 -21.79
CA SER A 62 -2.25 33.28 -22.29
C SER A 62 -1.66 31.88 -22.47
N GLY A 63 -1.99 30.96 -21.56
CA GLY A 63 -1.58 29.57 -21.71
C GLY A 63 -1.46 28.78 -20.42
N ARG A 64 -2.28 29.05 -19.40
CA ARG A 64 -2.50 28.06 -18.33
C ARG A 64 -3.26 26.90 -18.98
N LYS A 65 -2.52 25.94 -19.57
CA LYS A 65 -3.09 24.65 -20.00
C LYS A 65 -3.79 24.09 -18.79
N SER A 66 -5.12 24.10 -18.82
CA SER A 66 -5.94 23.39 -17.87
C SER A 66 -5.46 21.95 -17.92
N LEU A 67 -4.79 21.51 -16.85
CA LEU A 67 -4.66 20.08 -16.61
C LEU A 67 -6.09 19.60 -16.53
N SER A 68 -6.51 18.96 -17.61
CA SER A 68 -7.83 18.38 -17.76
C SER A 68 -8.10 17.61 -16.49
N ARG A 69 -9.19 18.02 -15.83
CA ARG A 69 -9.86 17.30 -14.76
C ARG A 69 -9.92 15.86 -15.24
N GLN A 70 -9.00 15.00 -14.75
CA GLN A 70 -9.04 13.59 -15.07
C GLN A 70 -10.38 13.13 -14.57
N GLY A 71 -11.31 12.93 -15.50
CA GLY A 71 -12.64 12.46 -15.20
C GLY A 71 -12.45 11.18 -14.42
N ILE A 72 -12.89 11.18 -13.17
CA ILE A 72 -13.12 9.96 -12.43
C ILE A 72 -14.16 9.24 -13.28
N SER A 73 -13.70 8.35 -14.16
CA SER A 73 -14.57 7.57 -15.02
C SER A 73 -15.34 6.66 -14.10
N MET A 74 -16.58 7.03 -13.81
CA MET A 74 -17.58 6.16 -13.20
C MET A 74 -17.44 4.80 -13.88
N PRO A 75 -17.32 3.68 -13.14
CA PRO A 75 -17.24 2.37 -13.77
C PRO A 75 -18.41 2.24 -14.73
N LYS A 76 -18.11 2.02 -16.01
CA LYS A 76 -19.13 2.00 -17.06
C LYS A 76 -20.13 0.92 -16.68
N VAL A 77 -21.34 1.34 -16.35
CA VAL A 77 -22.46 0.41 -16.13
C VAL A 77 -22.59 -0.39 -17.42
N LYS A 78 -22.52 -1.72 -17.31
CA LYS A 78 -22.65 -2.63 -18.46
C LYS A 78 -24.03 -2.41 -19.07
N THR A 79 -24.09 -1.62 -20.13
CA THR A 79 -25.30 -1.47 -20.94
C THR A 79 -25.28 -2.53 -22.03
N ASN A 80 -26.46 -2.91 -22.53
CA ASN A 80 -26.67 -3.97 -23.53
C ASN A 80 -26.04 -3.67 -24.92
N ARG A 81 -25.16 -2.65 -25.02
CA ARG A 81 -24.54 -2.14 -26.25
C ARG A 81 -23.05 -2.48 -26.36
N VAL A 82 -22.49 -3.17 -25.37
CA VAL A 82 -21.06 -3.50 -25.36
C VAL A 82 -20.83 -4.77 -26.17
N LYS A 83 -20.13 -4.64 -27.31
CA LYS A 83 -19.64 -5.79 -28.08
C LYS A 83 -18.43 -6.38 -27.38
N TYR A 84 -18.50 -7.64 -27.01
CA TYR A 84 -17.39 -8.34 -26.39
C TYR A 84 -16.42 -8.86 -27.46
N PRO A 85 -15.09 -8.69 -27.26
CA PRO A 85 -14.09 -9.24 -28.18
C PRO A 85 -13.97 -10.76 -28.05
N GLU A 86 -13.30 -11.39 -29.03
CA GLU A 86 -12.98 -12.81 -28.99
C GLU A 86 -12.17 -13.18 -27.73
N GLY A 87 -12.49 -14.32 -27.11
CA GLY A 87 -11.82 -14.81 -25.90
C GLY A 87 -12.36 -14.22 -24.59
N TRP A 88 -13.39 -13.36 -24.62
CA TRP A 88 -14.01 -12.82 -23.42
C TRP A 88 -14.61 -13.90 -22.50
N GLU A 89 -15.18 -14.97 -23.08
CA GLU A 89 -15.83 -16.05 -22.34
C GLU A 89 -14.88 -16.78 -21.35
N LEU A 90 -13.58 -16.84 -21.68
CA LEU A 90 -12.56 -17.49 -20.85
C LEU A 90 -12.24 -16.67 -19.59
N ILE A 91 -12.25 -15.34 -19.69
CA ILE A 91 -11.85 -14.44 -18.60
C ILE A 91 -13.03 -13.92 -17.79
N GLU A 92 -14.23 -13.90 -18.37
CA GLU A 92 -15.45 -13.41 -17.75
C GLU A 92 -15.74 -14.02 -16.37
N PRO A 93 -15.74 -15.36 -16.19
CA PRO A 93 -16.13 -15.95 -14.91
C PRO A 93 -15.22 -15.48 -13.77
N THR A 94 -13.91 -15.50 -13.99
CA THR A 94 -12.93 -15.05 -13.00
C THR A 94 -13.04 -13.54 -12.71
N LEU A 95 -13.26 -12.71 -13.73
CA LEU A 95 -13.46 -11.27 -13.51
C LEU A 95 -14.75 -10.98 -12.74
N ARG A 96 -15.82 -11.73 -12.99
CA ARG A 96 -17.10 -11.62 -12.29
C ARG A 96 -16.96 -12.00 -10.81
N GLU A 97 -16.22 -13.07 -10.50
CA GLU A 97 -15.91 -13.47 -9.12
C GLU A 97 -15.10 -12.39 -8.38
N LEU A 98 -14.06 -11.84 -9.02
CA LEU A 98 -13.26 -10.77 -8.42
C LEU A 98 -14.08 -9.49 -8.20
N GLN A 99 -15.02 -9.19 -9.09
CA GLN A 99 -15.93 -8.06 -8.94
C GLN A 99 -16.96 -8.29 -7.81
N ALA A 100 -17.46 -9.52 -7.66
CA ALA A 100 -18.32 -9.89 -6.53
C ALA A 100 -17.57 -9.72 -5.20
N LYS A 101 -16.33 -10.23 -5.10
CA LYS A 101 -15.46 -10.05 -3.92
C LYS A 101 -15.19 -8.58 -3.62
N MET A 102 -15.04 -7.74 -4.64
CA MET A 102 -14.85 -6.30 -4.44
C MET A 102 -16.09 -5.66 -3.81
N ARG A 103 -17.29 -6.03 -4.27
CA ARG A 103 -18.55 -5.55 -3.69
C ARG A 103 -18.76 -6.06 -2.26
N GLU A 104 -18.40 -7.30 -1.98
CA GLU A 104 -18.41 -7.86 -0.62
C GLU A 104 -17.48 -7.06 0.30
N ALA A 105 -16.24 -6.83 -0.12
CA ALA A 105 -15.27 -6.06 0.65
C ALA A 105 -15.67 -4.59 0.87
N GLU A 106 -16.44 -3.99 -0.05
CA GLU A 106 -17.01 -2.65 0.11
C GLU A 106 -18.16 -2.62 1.13
N ASN A 107 -18.96 -3.69 1.20
CA ASN A 107 -20.10 -3.80 2.11
C ASN A 107 -19.72 -4.37 3.50
N ASP A 108 -18.53 -4.95 3.63
CA ASP A 108 -18.07 -5.58 4.85
C ASP A 108 -18.05 -4.58 6.02
N PRO A 109 -18.62 -4.92 7.18
CA PRO A 109 -18.58 -4.06 8.34
C PRO A 109 -17.14 -3.83 8.78
N HIS A 110 -16.85 -2.59 9.17
CA HIS A 110 -15.51 -2.16 9.59
C HIS A 110 -15.30 -2.28 11.10
N ASP A 111 -16.19 -2.97 11.81
CA ASP A 111 -16.18 -3.03 13.27
C ASP A 111 -14.93 -3.76 13.81
N GLY A 112 -14.30 -3.18 14.82
CA GLY A 112 -13.05 -3.68 15.42
C GLY A 112 -11.77 -3.53 14.57
N LYS A 113 -11.83 -3.01 13.33
CA LYS A 113 -10.65 -2.82 12.47
C LYS A 113 -10.14 -1.38 12.51
N ARG A 114 -8.84 -1.18 12.27
CA ARG A 114 -8.31 0.18 12.04
C ARG A 114 -8.93 0.75 10.76
N LYS A 115 -9.15 2.07 10.72
CA LYS A 115 -9.67 2.76 9.51
C LYS A 115 -8.90 2.41 8.23
N CYS A 116 -7.59 2.26 8.35
CA CYS A 116 -6.72 1.86 7.24
C CYS A 116 -6.94 0.41 6.80
N GLU A 117 -7.13 -0.50 7.75
CA GLU A 117 -7.29 -1.94 7.51
C GLU A 117 -8.58 -2.29 6.80
N ALA A 118 -9.65 -1.53 7.06
CA ALA A 118 -10.92 -1.68 6.35
C ALA A 118 -10.76 -1.60 4.83
N LEU A 119 -9.80 -0.81 4.33
CA LEU A 119 -9.55 -0.62 2.90
C LEU A 119 -8.56 -1.63 2.30
N TRP A 120 -7.82 -2.37 3.11
CA TRP A 120 -6.79 -3.29 2.61
C TRP A 120 -7.35 -4.39 1.69
N PRO A 121 -8.49 -5.03 1.99
CA PRO A 121 -9.10 -6.00 1.09
C PRO A 121 -9.42 -5.42 -0.30
N ILE A 122 -9.90 -4.17 -0.35
CA ILE A 122 -10.21 -3.47 -1.60
C ILE A 122 -8.94 -3.32 -2.44
N PHE A 123 -7.84 -2.83 -1.85
CA PHE A 123 -6.56 -2.71 -2.57
C PHE A 123 -6.02 -4.06 -3.02
N LYS A 124 -6.16 -5.11 -2.19
CA LYS A 124 -5.72 -6.47 -2.52
C LYS A 124 -6.47 -7.02 -3.74
N ILE A 125 -7.79 -6.88 -3.77
CA ILE A 125 -8.63 -7.34 -4.88
C ILE A 125 -8.35 -6.53 -6.15
N ALA A 126 -8.20 -5.21 -6.04
CA ALA A 126 -7.86 -4.36 -7.19
C ALA A 126 -6.50 -4.71 -7.80
N HIS A 127 -5.51 -4.99 -6.95
CA HIS A 127 -4.20 -5.49 -7.37
C HIS A 127 -4.33 -6.86 -8.06
N GLN A 128 -5.04 -7.81 -7.43
CA GLN A 128 -5.24 -9.16 -7.97
C GLN A 128 -5.93 -9.13 -9.34
N LYS A 129 -6.98 -8.32 -9.49
CA LYS A 129 -7.71 -8.12 -10.75
C LYS A 129 -6.81 -7.59 -11.85
N SER A 130 -6.00 -6.56 -11.54
CA SER A 130 -5.04 -6.01 -12.51
C SER A 130 -3.92 -7.01 -12.85
N ARG A 131 -3.48 -7.80 -11.87
CA ARG A 131 -2.40 -8.78 -12.06
C ARG A 131 -2.83 -9.97 -12.90
N TYR A 132 -4.05 -10.44 -12.71
CA TYR A 132 -4.65 -11.50 -13.53
C TYR A 132 -4.63 -11.14 -15.02
N ILE A 133 -5.12 -9.95 -15.38
CA ILE A 133 -5.12 -9.47 -16.77
C ILE A 133 -3.68 -9.28 -17.29
N TYR A 134 -2.77 -8.77 -16.45
CA TYR A 134 -1.37 -8.60 -16.81
C TYR A 134 -0.70 -9.95 -17.13
N ASP A 135 -0.87 -10.95 -16.29
CA ASP A 135 -0.25 -12.27 -16.45
C ASP A 135 -0.81 -13.00 -17.69
N LEU A 136 -2.11 -12.87 -17.98
CA LEU A 136 -2.72 -13.43 -19.18
C LEU A 136 -2.15 -12.83 -20.47
N TYR A 137 -1.90 -11.51 -20.52
CA TYR A 137 -1.37 -10.87 -21.73
C TYR A 137 0.14 -11.01 -21.87
N TYR A 138 0.92 -10.70 -20.82
CA TYR A 138 2.39 -10.63 -20.93
C TYR A 138 3.10 -11.96 -20.69
N ARG A 139 2.57 -12.82 -19.80
CA ARG A 139 3.23 -14.09 -19.45
C ARG A 139 2.69 -15.25 -20.27
N ARG A 140 1.37 -15.47 -20.24
CA ARG A 140 0.73 -16.62 -20.89
C ARG A 140 0.35 -16.36 -22.36
N LYS A 141 0.09 -15.10 -22.71
CA LYS A 141 -0.35 -14.65 -24.05
C LYS A 141 -1.62 -15.36 -24.54
N GLU A 142 -2.54 -15.66 -23.62
CA GLU A 142 -3.82 -16.33 -23.92
C GLU A 142 -4.88 -15.37 -24.45
N ILE A 143 -4.67 -14.05 -24.30
CA ILE A 143 -5.63 -13.02 -24.68
C ILE A 143 -5.11 -12.14 -25.83
N SER A 144 -6.00 -11.76 -26.74
CA SER A 144 -5.70 -10.85 -27.84
C SER A 144 -5.43 -9.43 -27.34
N LYS A 145 -4.74 -8.63 -28.15
CA LYS A 145 -4.47 -7.22 -27.85
C LYS A 145 -5.77 -6.42 -27.71
N GLU A 146 -6.76 -6.70 -28.56
CA GLU A 146 -8.07 -6.04 -28.52
C GLU A 146 -8.80 -6.30 -27.21
N LEU A 147 -8.80 -7.56 -26.74
CA LEU A 147 -9.41 -7.93 -25.45
C LEU A 147 -8.70 -7.26 -24.27
N TYR A 148 -7.37 -7.18 -24.32
CA TYR A 148 -6.58 -6.51 -23.30
C TYR A 148 -6.90 -5.01 -23.22
N GLU A 149 -6.92 -4.31 -24.36
CA GLU A 149 -7.25 -2.88 -24.43
C GLU A 149 -8.69 -2.61 -23.98
N PHE A 150 -9.64 -3.46 -24.39
CA PHE A 150 -11.02 -3.42 -23.91
C PHE A 150 -11.09 -3.55 -22.38
N CYS A 151 -10.33 -4.48 -21.78
CA CYS A 151 -10.31 -4.65 -20.33
C CYS A 151 -9.81 -3.40 -19.59
N LEU A 152 -8.82 -2.72 -20.16
CA LEU A 152 -8.29 -1.48 -19.60
C LEU A 152 -9.27 -0.30 -19.77
N ASP A 153 -10.01 -0.23 -20.87
CA ASP A 153 -10.97 0.84 -21.15
C ASP A 153 -12.28 0.73 -20.36
N GLN A 154 -12.64 -0.49 -19.96
CA GLN A 154 -13.77 -0.75 -19.06
C GLN A 154 -13.39 -0.65 -17.57
N GLY A 155 -12.10 -0.51 -17.24
CA GLY A 155 -11.64 -0.41 -15.86
C GLY A 155 -11.56 -1.75 -15.11
N TYR A 156 -11.44 -2.87 -15.84
CA TYR A 156 -11.13 -4.15 -15.20
C TYR A 156 -9.69 -4.21 -14.71
N ALA A 157 -8.76 -3.47 -15.31
CA ALA A 157 -7.39 -3.35 -14.81
C ALA A 157 -6.93 -1.90 -14.77
N ASP A 158 -5.99 -1.61 -13.86
CA ASP A 158 -5.39 -0.27 -13.73
C ASP A 158 -4.22 -0.11 -14.72
N LYS A 159 -4.44 0.76 -15.73
CA LYS A 159 -3.44 1.15 -16.74
C LYS A 159 -2.15 1.67 -16.10
N ASN A 160 -2.27 2.51 -15.07
CA ASN A 160 -1.13 3.18 -14.45
C ASN A 160 -0.30 2.19 -13.63
N LEU A 161 -0.95 1.28 -12.90
CA LEU A 161 -0.26 0.25 -12.14
C LEU A 161 0.49 -0.71 -13.05
N ILE A 162 -0.14 -1.16 -14.14
CA ILE A 162 0.52 -2.03 -15.13
C ILE A 162 1.71 -1.33 -15.79
N ALA A 163 1.58 -0.04 -16.12
CA ALA A 163 2.70 0.74 -16.66
C ALA A 163 3.90 0.78 -15.71
N LYS A 164 3.68 0.72 -14.38
CA LYS A 164 4.76 0.61 -13.40
C LYS A 164 5.37 -0.79 -13.37
N TRP A 165 4.59 -1.86 -13.45
CA TRP A 165 5.11 -3.24 -13.45
C TRP A 165 6.04 -3.55 -14.62
N LYS A 166 5.89 -2.84 -15.75
CA LYS A 166 6.82 -2.93 -16.89
C LYS A 166 8.19 -2.32 -16.61
N LYS A 167 8.33 -1.48 -15.59
CA LYS A 167 9.60 -0.82 -15.25
C LYS A 167 10.41 -1.72 -14.30
N PRO A 168 11.72 -1.87 -14.52
CA PRO A 168 12.57 -2.65 -13.63
C PRO A 168 12.51 -2.08 -12.20
N GLY A 169 12.52 -2.96 -11.21
CA GLY A 169 12.41 -2.60 -9.79
C GLY A 169 10.98 -2.35 -9.28
N TYR A 170 9.97 -2.36 -10.16
CA TYR A 170 8.55 -2.17 -9.80
C TYR A 170 7.67 -3.37 -10.15
N GLU A 171 8.24 -4.48 -10.58
CA GLU A 171 7.53 -5.68 -11.05
C GLU A 171 6.52 -6.24 -10.04
N ARG A 172 6.80 -6.09 -8.74
CA ARG A 172 5.95 -6.56 -7.63
C ARG A 172 5.26 -5.43 -6.87
N LEU A 173 5.14 -4.24 -7.47
CA LEU A 173 4.56 -3.05 -6.82
C LEU A 173 3.11 -3.32 -6.37
N CYS A 174 2.81 -3.02 -5.10
CA CYS A 174 1.50 -3.28 -4.49
C CYS A 174 0.40 -2.30 -4.96
N CYS A 175 0.62 -1.00 -4.89
CA CYS A 175 -0.32 0.04 -5.34
C CYS A 175 0.41 1.35 -5.67
N LEU A 176 -0.28 2.28 -6.33
CA LEU A 176 0.29 3.57 -6.74
C LEU A 176 0.56 4.51 -5.56
N ARG A 177 -0.23 4.43 -4.48
CA ARG A 177 -0.06 5.27 -3.28
C ARG A 177 1.30 5.06 -2.64
N CYS A 178 1.80 3.82 -2.62
CA CYS A 178 3.08 3.48 -1.99
C CYS A 178 4.32 4.09 -2.66
N ILE A 179 4.20 4.60 -3.88
CA ILE A 179 5.30 5.24 -4.62
C ILE A 179 5.08 6.74 -4.79
N GLN A 180 3.95 7.26 -4.35
CA GLN A 180 3.58 8.65 -4.57
C GLN A 180 4.14 9.51 -3.41
N PRO A 181 5.03 10.48 -3.68
CA PRO A 181 5.61 11.34 -2.64
C PRO A 181 4.54 12.12 -1.86
N ARG A 182 3.49 12.57 -2.55
CA ARG A 182 2.42 13.39 -1.96
C ARG A 182 1.60 12.69 -0.86
N ASP A 183 1.61 11.36 -0.85
CA ASP A 183 0.80 10.57 0.08
C ASP A 183 1.57 10.26 1.39
N HIS A 184 2.80 10.78 1.51
CA HIS A 184 3.69 10.61 2.66
C HIS A 184 4.16 11.96 3.20
N ASN A 185 4.31 12.07 4.52
CA ASN A 185 4.65 13.33 5.20
C ASN A 185 6.00 13.92 4.76
N PHE A 186 6.99 13.05 4.49
CA PHE A 186 8.36 13.46 4.14
C PHE A 186 8.63 13.42 2.63
N ALA A 187 7.59 13.36 1.79
CA ALA A 187 7.73 13.23 0.34
C ALA A 187 8.59 12.04 -0.12
N THR A 188 8.61 10.97 0.67
CA THR A 188 9.35 9.73 0.41
C THR A 188 8.45 8.64 -0.16
N THR A 189 9.01 7.43 -0.33
CA THR A 189 8.25 6.22 -0.66
C THR A 189 7.83 5.47 0.60
N CYS A 190 6.84 4.59 0.47
CA CYS A 190 6.35 3.81 1.59
C CYS A 190 7.41 2.79 2.07
N VAL A 191 7.42 2.48 3.36
CA VAL A 191 8.29 1.44 3.97
C VAL A 191 8.19 0.09 3.25
N CYS A 192 7.05 -0.23 2.64
CA CYS A 192 6.89 -1.46 1.86
C CYS A 192 7.77 -1.54 0.61
N ARG A 193 8.36 -0.43 0.16
CA ARG A 193 9.31 -0.40 -0.97
C ARG A 193 10.76 -0.65 -0.55
N VAL A 194 11.06 -0.61 0.75
CA VAL A 194 12.41 -0.88 1.28
C VAL A 194 12.64 -2.40 1.27
N PRO A 195 13.73 -2.92 0.68
CA PRO A 195 14.05 -4.35 0.70
C PRO A 195 14.20 -4.92 2.12
N LYS A 196 13.73 -6.14 2.35
CA LYS A 196 13.75 -6.91 3.61
C LYS A 196 15.10 -6.87 4.31
N HIS A 197 16.20 -7.02 3.57
CA HIS A 197 17.56 -7.07 4.14
C HIS A 197 18.05 -5.72 4.68
N LEU A 198 17.41 -4.61 4.29
CA LEU A 198 17.71 -3.26 4.79
C LEU A 198 16.72 -2.81 5.89
N ARG A 199 15.76 -3.66 6.27
CA ARG A 199 14.76 -3.32 7.29
C ARG A 199 15.19 -3.83 8.66
N GLU A 200 14.99 -2.99 9.67
CA GLU A 200 15.16 -3.35 11.08
C GLU A 200 14.06 -4.35 11.51
N GLU A 201 12.81 -4.12 11.08
CA GLU A 201 11.67 -5.00 11.36
C GLU A 201 11.38 -5.96 10.20
N LYS A 202 11.30 -7.26 10.52
CA LYS A 202 11.09 -8.33 9.52
C LYS A 202 9.66 -8.39 8.99
N VAL A 203 8.68 -8.06 9.82
CA VAL A 203 7.25 -8.08 9.46
C VAL A 203 6.75 -6.64 9.43
N ILE A 204 6.43 -6.16 8.23
CA ILE A 204 5.86 -4.82 8.04
C ILE A 204 4.44 -4.95 7.51
N GLU A 205 3.59 -4.00 7.86
CA GLU A 205 2.25 -3.89 7.28
C GLU A 205 2.07 -2.45 6.77
N CYS A 206 1.96 -2.32 5.44
CA CYS A 206 1.76 -1.02 4.83
C CYS A 206 0.45 -0.39 5.27
N VAL A 207 0.50 0.85 5.78
CA VAL A 207 -0.71 1.60 6.17
C VAL A 207 -1.70 1.77 5.01
N HIS A 208 -1.23 1.93 3.76
CA HIS A 208 -2.11 2.20 2.62
C HIS A 208 -2.83 0.95 2.08
N CYS A 209 -2.15 -0.18 2.00
CA CYS A 209 -2.68 -1.37 1.31
C CYS A 209 -2.42 -2.70 2.02
N GLY A 210 -1.84 -2.70 3.23
CA GLY A 210 -1.60 -3.89 4.02
C GLY A 210 -0.55 -4.86 3.46
N CYS A 211 0.26 -4.44 2.49
CA CYS A 211 1.29 -5.32 1.92
C CYS A 211 2.50 -5.47 2.87
N ARG A 212 3.20 -6.60 2.76
CA ARG A 212 4.34 -6.98 3.61
C ARG A 212 5.71 -6.77 2.97
N GLY A 213 5.74 -5.92 1.95
CA GLY A 213 6.90 -5.71 1.08
C GLY A 213 6.51 -5.86 -0.39
N CYS A 214 6.95 -4.91 -1.19
CA CYS A 214 6.73 -4.85 -2.64
C CYS A 214 7.98 -4.40 -3.41
N ALA A 215 9.14 -4.44 -2.76
CA ALA A 215 10.43 -4.33 -3.43
C ALA A 215 10.59 -5.53 -4.39
N SER A 216 11.08 -5.26 -5.60
CA SER A 216 11.37 -6.33 -6.56
C SER A 216 12.79 -6.81 -6.27
N GLY A 217 12.92 -7.99 -5.64
CA GLY A 217 14.17 -8.51 -5.08
C GLY A 217 14.03 -9.10 -3.67
N ASP A 218 12.86 -8.92 -3.03
CA ASP A 218 12.46 -9.54 -1.77
C ASP A 218 11.76 -10.90 -1.91
#